data_AF-A0AAW5E6T1-F1
#
_entry.id   AF-A0AAW5E6T1-F1
#
_cell.length_a   1.000
_cell.length_b   1.000
_cell.length_c   1.000
_cell.angle_alpha   90.00
_cell.angle_beta   90.00
_cell.angle_gamma   90.00
#
_symmetry.space_group_name_H-M   'P 1'
#
loop_
_entity.id
_entity.type
_entity.pdbx_description
1 polymer ?
#
loop_
_entity_poly.entity_id
_entity_poly.type
_entity_poly.pdbx_seq_one_letter_code
_entity_poly.pdbx_strand_id
1 'polypeptide(L)'
;MQNEIFDKNMKAMGGKEYDGLKEKLIKIKELREFSYTFGKDNLDINIIQKRNLKTLYKNPLKELEEKIEFFKDYKRYPALFFYGLGNGILYKALLQNENHKRIVIFEKEIEIIFIVLNLLDFSEDIRKGRFILIHTPEMTYAKADIIFSLSPIDRFFKTYNLHLHSDFYKNCKEDTLKINTLNLKAIKNISLKKGNDPKDAMQGIEQFVRNIPKMINHPNYQTLLKKRRNSKNENVAIIVSTGPSLEKQLPLLKKYASKATIFCADSAYAILAKHNIKPDYVCMMERDEIVAECFNNDFKDFDKGITFLVTSLVHKNTISYLEKNKRSYILVTRPLPFAMSTELDEFGYMSCGLSVAHMNYELAINLNYKNIILIGQDLAYAEDGSSHSKGFIHEKLHDGHHQRDFNKYTTIAYGGKGIAQSSEIWTIFREIFENFIYANNQKKIKTYNATEGGARIEGTIEKPFKEICQTLLKKDLKKPFIKIPKLSKNQRDKLMLKAYKNIKKQMSLTQTFLKECKKVKNQLASLKRGETKLTLEQINKNLDKFKTRIESKRYYFLNEILGPTLYHEESLLAPLYTQKISNESEKQNKLFAWLYAHESLIESIYDLTNAQNTILKKAIIPLQDELEKRNLI
;
A
#
# COMPACT_ATOMS: atom_id res chain seq x y z
N MET A 1 -22.75 22.60 24.64
CA MET A 1 -23.84 21.63 24.88
C MET A 1 -24.02 20.81 23.62
N GLN A 2 -24.17 19.49 23.75
CA GLN A 2 -24.38 18.55 22.65
C GLN A 2 -25.85 18.61 22.20
N ASN A 3 -26.11 18.59 20.89
CA ASN A 3 -27.46 18.66 20.32
C ASN A 3 -27.72 17.55 19.28
N GLU A 4 -28.94 17.50 18.72
CA GLU A 4 -29.32 16.48 17.73
C GLU A 4 -28.42 16.49 16.47
N ILE A 5 -27.94 17.67 16.05
CA ILE A 5 -27.02 17.82 14.90
C ILE A 5 -25.69 17.15 15.21
N PHE A 6 -25.15 17.38 16.40
CA PHE A 6 -23.93 16.74 16.86
C PHE A 6 -24.06 15.21 16.88
N ASP A 7 -25.16 14.68 17.38
CA ASP A 7 -25.39 13.23 17.41
C ASP A 7 -25.46 12.63 16.00
N LYS A 8 -26.10 13.31 15.05
CA LYS A 8 -26.13 12.90 13.62
C LYS A 8 -24.74 12.83 13.02
N ASN A 9 -23.92 13.85 13.26
CA ASN A 9 -22.52 13.89 12.80
C ASN A 9 -21.68 12.78 13.45
N MET A 10 -21.79 12.61 14.76
CA MET A 10 -21.08 11.58 15.52
C MET A 10 -21.43 10.16 15.07
N LYS A 11 -22.70 9.92 14.73
CA LYS A 11 -23.16 8.64 14.17
C LYS A 11 -22.64 8.42 12.76
N ALA A 12 -22.53 9.46 11.94
CA ALA A 12 -21.97 9.38 10.60
C ALA A 12 -20.47 9.07 10.58
N MET A 13 -19.73 9.51 11.60
CA MET A 13 -18.32 9.16 11.83
C MET A 13 -18.20 7.69 12.32
N GLY A 14 -18.50 6.73 11.44
CA GLY A 14 -18.49 5.30 11.75
C GLY A 14 -17.18 4.57 11.45
N GLY A 15 -16.25 5.20 10.72
CA GLY A 15 -14.93 4.62 10.43
C GLY A 15 -14.03 4.63 11.66
N LYS A 16 -13.25 3.57 11.85
CA LYS A 16 -12.30 3.41 12.98
C LYS A 16 -11.29 4.56 13.07
N GLU A 17 -11.03 5.23 11.95
CA GLU A 17 -10.14 6.39 11.85
C GLU A 17 -10.63 7.58 12.72
N TYR A 18 -11.93 7.60 13.05
CA TYR A 18 -12.58 8.62 13.88
C TYR A 18 -12.70 8.26 15.36
N ASP A 19 -12.36 7.04 15.79
CA ASP A 19 -12.60 6.58 17.16
C ASP A 19 -11.96 7.52 18.20
N GLY A 20 -10.68 7.87 17.99
CA GLY A 20 -9.95 8.80 18.88
C GLY A 20 -10.57 10.21 18.92
N LEU A 21 -10.99 10.74 17.77
CA LEU A 21 -11.67 12.03 17.70
C LEU A 21 -13.01 11.99 18.45
N LYS A 22 -13.81 10.95 18.24
CA LYS A 22 -15.12 10.82 18.89
C LYS A 22 -15.00 10.75 20.40
N GLU A 23 -14.05 9.96 20.91
CA GLU A 23 -13.79 9.88 22.35
C GLU A 23 -13.45 11.24 22.96
N LYS A 24 -12.67 12.08 22.25
CA LYS A 24 -12.34 13.44 22.70
C LYS A 24 -13.54 14.37 22.67
N LEU A 25 -14.33 14.33 21.60
CA LEU A 25 -15.51 15.19 21.44
C LEU A 25 -16.58 14.92 22.50
N ILE A 26 -16.83 13.65 22.83
CA ILE A 26 -17.82 13.26 23.85
C ILE A 26 -17.43 13.77 25.24
N LYS A 27 -16.12 13.90 25.52
CA LYS A 27 -15.60 14.36 26.82
C LYS A 27 -15.71 15.88 27.03
N ILE A 28 -16.04 16.66 26.00
CA ILE A 28 -16.20 18.12 26.11
C ILE A 28 -17.52 18.44 26.81
N LYS A 29 -17.43 18.97 28.04
CA LYS A 29 -18.58 19.40 28.85
C LYS A 29 -18.86 20.91 28.70
N GLU A 30 -17.81 21.70 28.52
CA GLU A 30 -17.86 23.15 28.38
C GLU A 30 -16.77 23.61 27.40
N LEU A 31 -16.95 24.78 26.81
CA LEU A 31 -15.95 25.40 25.92
C LEU A 31 -15.03 26.29 26.76
N ARG A 32 -13.74 25.98 26.85
CA ARG A 32 -12.75 26.68 27.69
C ARG A 32 -11.84 27.60 26.91
N GLU A 33 -11.48 27.21 25.69
CA GLU A 33 -10.53 27.93 24.84
C GLU A 33 -11.22 28.84 23.83
N PHE A 34 -12.41 28.44 23.37
CA PHE A 34 -13.17 29.15 22.34
C PHE A 34 -14.59 29.51 22.77
N SER A 35 -15.12 30.57 22.19
CA SER A 35 -16.55 30.92 22.21
C SER A 35 -17.00 31.24 20.79
N TYR A 36 -18.30 31.44 20.57
CA TYR A 36 -18.84 31.80 19.27
C TYR A 36 -19.94 32.86 19.41
N THR A 37 -20.16 33.62 18.34
CA THR A 37 -21.16 34.68 18.26
C THR A 37 -21.93 34.57 16.95
N PHE A 38 -23.20 34.96 16.98
CA PHE A 38 -24.04 35.10 15.80
C PHE A 38 -24.25 36.57 15.50
N GLY A 39 -24.09 36.95 14.24
CA GLY A 39 -24.54 38.23 13.72
C GLY A 39 -26.03 38.21 13.38
N LYS A 40 -26.45 39.17 12.55
CA LYS A 40 -27.85 39.27 12.11
C LYS A 40 -28.22 38.22 11.06
N ASP A 41 -27.25 37.79 10.27
CA ASP A 41 -27.42 36.73 9.27
C ASP A 41 -27.06 35.37 9.90
N ASN A 42 -27.79 34.32 9.55
CA ASN A 42 -27.51 32.96 10.03
C ASN A 42 -26.14 32.42 9.57
N LEU A 43 -25.56 33.01 8.52
CA LEU A 43 -24.21 32.71 8.04
C LEU A 43 -23.12 33.54 8.73
N ASP A 44 -23.50 34.59 9.47
CA ASP A 44 -22.57 35.47 10.19
C ASP A 44 -22.20 34.85 11.53
N ILE A 45 -21.43 33.76 11.47
CA ILE A 45 -20.95 33.04 12.66
C ILE A 45 -19.46 33.29 12.81
N ASN A 46 -19.05 33.85 13.95
CA ASN A 46 -17.64 33.99 14.30
C ASN A 46 -17.29 33.13 15.51
N ILE A 47 -16.05 32.65 15.53
CA ILE A 47 -15.48 31.90 16.66
C ILE A 47 -14.33 32.74 17.22
N ILE A 48 -14.26 32.84 18.54
CA ILE A 48 -13.37 33.75 19.26
C ILE A 48 -12.50 32.93 20.20
N GLN A 49 -11.19 33.09 20.09
CA GLN A 49 -10.24 32.54 21.05
C GLN A 49 -10.29 33.37 22.34
N LYS A 50 -10.72 32.75 23.45
CA LYS A 50 -11.00 33.47 24.71
C LYS A 50 -9.78 34.15 25.31
N ARG A 51 -8.60 33.52 25.21
CA ARG A 51 -7.36 34.00 25.84
C ARG A 51 -6.92 35.39 25.38
N ASN A 52 -7.13 35.72 24.11
CA ASN A 52 -6.63 36.97 23.49
C ASN A 52 -7.72 37.70 22.69
N LEU A 53 -8.97 37.23 22.77
CA LEU A 53 -10.13 37.73 22.02
C LEU A 53 -9.91 37.75 20.49
N LYS A 54 -8.95 36.99 19.97
CA LYS A 54 -8.70 36.90 18.53
C LYS A 54 -9.85 36.14 17.88
N THR A 55 -10.50 36.78 16.92
CA THR A 55 -11.56 36.17 16.13
C THR A 55 -10.98 35.34 14.98
N LEU A 56 -11.72 34.31 14.55
CA LEU A 56 -11.36 33.52 13.38
C LEU A 56 -11.44 34.31 12.07
N TYR A 57 -12.35 35.28 12.04
CA TYR A 57 -12.61 36.19 10.93
C TYR A 57 -12.69 37.64 11.44
N LYS A 58 -12.25 38.59 10.64
CA LYS A 58 -12.54 40.02 10.84
C LYS A 58 -13.95 40.36 10.39
N ASN A 59 -14.40 39.80 9.26
CA ASN A 59 -15.76 39.91 8.76
C ASN A 59 -16.18 38.56 8.15
N PRO A 60 -16.95 37.73 8.88
CA PRO A 60 -17.28 36.37 8.45
C PRO A 60 -17.94 36.29 7.07
N LEU A 61 -18.91 37.16 6.78
CA LEU A 61 -19.64 37.13 5.51
C LEU A 61 -18.76 37.54 4.33
N LYS A 62 -18.02 38.65 4.48
CA LYS A 62 -17.12 39.14 3.42
C LYS A 62 -16.02 38.12 3.10
N GLU A 63 -15.40 37.55 4.12
CA GLU A 63 -14.35 36.55 3.94
C GLU A 63 -14.90 35.24 3.34
N LEU A 64 -16.15 34.87 3.66
CA LEU A 64 -16.83 33.74 3.03
C LEU A 64 -17.07 34.01 1.54
N GLU A 65 -17.57 35.18 1.16
CA GLU A 65 -17.78 35.58 -0.24
C GLU A 65 -16.47 35.56 -1.03
N GLU A 66 -15.40 36.15 -0.50
CA GLU A 66 -14.06 36.14 -1.11
C GLU A 66 -13.53 34.72 -1.32
N LYS A 67 -13.73 33.83 -0.34
CA LYS A 67 -13.32 32.42 -0.45
C LYS A 67 -14.16 31.67 -1.49
N ILE A 68 -15.47 31.87 -1.52
CA ILE A 68 -16.35 31.24 -2.52
C ILE A 68 -15.94 31.68 -3.92
N GLU A 69 -15.65 32.98 -4.13
CA GLU A 69 -15.18 33.50 -5.41
C GLU A 69 -13.86 32.85 -5.82
N PHE A 70 -12.88 32.80 -4.92
CA PHE A 70 -11.60 32.13 -5.16
C PHE A 70 -11.78 30.66 -5.56
N PHE A 71 -12.68 29.92 -4.90
CA PHE A 71 -12.90 28.50 -5.17
C PHE A 71 -13.77 28.21 -6.42
N LYS A 72 -14.31 29.22 -7.10
CA LYS A 72 -14.95 29.01 -8.43
C LYS A 72 -13.98 28.41 -9.44
N ASP A 73 -12.71 28.79 -9.37
CA ASP A 73 -11.65 28.27 -10.24
C ASP A 73 -11.32 26.79 -9.96
N TYR A 74 -11.78 26.28 -8.82
CA TYR A 74 -11.57 24.90 -8.40
C TYR A 74 -12.74 23.98 -8.75
N LYS A 75 -13.78 24.45 -9.44
CA LYS A 75 -15.03 23.69 -9.70
C LYS A 75 -14.83 22.26 -10.25
N ARG A 76 -13.72 21.99 -10.95
CA ARG A 76 -13.39 20.67 -11.54
C ARG A 76 -12.49 19.80 -10.67
N TYR A 77 -12.03 20.28 -9.52
CA TYR A 77 -11.12 19.54 -8.63
C TYR A 77 -11.88 18.44 -7.89
N PRO A 78 -11.51 17.16 -8.07
CA PRO A 78 -12.19 16.07 -7.36
C PRO A 78 -11.86 16.02 -5.86
N ALA A 79 -10.72 16.57 -5.47
CA ALA A 79 -10.25 16.63 -4.10
C ALA A 79 -9.75 18.03 -3.73
N LEU A 80 -10.10 18.50 -2.54
CA LEU A 80 -9.61 19.75 -1.95
C LEU A 80 -9.08 19.49 -0.53
N PHE A 81 -8.05 20.23 -0.13
CA PHE A 81 -7.37 20.05 1.15
C PHE A 81 -7.24 21.38 1.88
N PHE A 82 -7.60 21.38 3.16
CA PHE A 82 -7.65 22.58 3.99
C PHE A 82 -6.97 22.37 5.33
N TYR A 83 -6.27 23.40 5.79
CA TYR A 83 -5.86 23.52 7.18
C TYR A 83 -6.72 24.58 7.88
N GLY A 84 -7.43 24.15 8.92
CA GLY A 84 -8.45 24.88 9.66
C GLY A 84 -9.86 24.52 9.20
N LEU A 85 -10.78 24.29 10.13
CA LEU A 85 -12.20 24.01 9.88
C LEU A 85 -13.05 25.31 9.85
N GLY A 86 -12.55 26.37 10.47
CA GLY A 86 -13.28 27.62 10.54
C GLY A 86 -14.60 27.48 11.31
N ASN A 87 -15.64 28.16 10.83
CA ASN A 87 -17.03 27.97 11.26
C ASN A 87 -17.77 26.90 10.42
N GLY A 88 -17.08 26.21 9.50
CA GLY A 88 -17.65 25.14 8.66
C GLY A 88 -18.51 25.57 7.47
N ILE A 89 -18.95 26.83 7.37
CA ILE A 89 -19.91 27.28 6.34
C ILE A 89 -19.33 27.16 4.92
N LEU A 90 -18.05 27.51 4.74
CA LEU A 90 -17.36 27.37 3.45
C LEU A 90 -17.49 25.95 2.90
N TYR A 91 -17.33 24.93 3.75
CA TYR A 91 -17.40 23.54 3.30
C TYR A 91 -18.81 23.14 2.90
N LYS A 92 -19.84 23.68 3.55
CA LYS A 92 -21.22 23.47 3.10
C LYS A 92 -21.48 24.06 1.72
N ALA A 93 -20.91 25.23 1.42
CA ALA A 93 -20.99 25.82 0.09
C ALA A 93 -20.21 24.99 -0.95
N LEU A 94 -18.98 24.57 -0.64
CA LEU A 94 -18.18 23.76 -1.56
C LEU A 94 -18.83 22.39 -1.83
N LEU A 95 -19.38 21.73 -0.81
CA LEU A 95 -20.02 20.41 -0.96
C LEU A 95 -21.23 20.40 -1.90
N GLN A 96 -21.83 21.56 -2.20
CA GLN A 96 -22.88 21.67 -3.23
C GLN A 96 -22.38 21.29 -4.62
N ASN A 97 -21.08 21.43 -4.89
CA ASN A 97 -20.49 21.01 -6.16
C ASN A 97 -20.18 19.52 -6.15
N GLU A 98 -20.99 18.73 -6.86
CA GLU A 98 -20.83 17.27 -6.96
C GLU A 98 -19.48 16.79 -7.52
N ASN A 99 -18.74 17.65 -8.22
CA ASN A 99 -17.39 17.31 -8.68
C ASN A 99 -16.41 17.16 -7.51
N HIS A 100 -16.61 17.88 -6.40
CA HIS A 100 -15.82 17.70 -5.19
C HIS A 100 -16.21 16.38 -4.52
N LYS A 101 -15.45 15.33 -4.84
CA LYS A 101 -15.63 13.98 -4.30
C LYS A 101 -15.05 13.86 -2.90
N ARG A 102 -14.02 14.63 -2.57
CA ARG A 102 -13.36 14.65 -1.26
C ARG A 102 -12.98 16.07 -0.86
N ILE A 103 -13.37 16.50 0.33
CA ILE A 103 -12.86 17.69 1.00
C ILE A 103 -12.22 17.20 2.30
N VAL A 104 -10.90 17.35 2.40
CA VAL A 104 -10.12 16.91 3.55
C VAL A 104 -9.73 18.13 4.36
N ILE A 105 -10.14 18.17 5.64
CA ILE A 105 -9.91 19.28 6.55
C ILE A 105 -9.06 18.80 7.72
N PHE A 106 -7.97 19.52 7.97
CA PHE A 106 -7.08 19.31 9.10
C PHE A 106 -7.35 20.40 10.14
N GLU A 107 -7.87 20.05 11.31
CA GLU A 107 -8.16 20.98 12.40
C GLU A 107 -7.40 20.59 13.66
N LYS A 108 -6.69 21.55 14.25
CA LYS A 108 -5.89 21.35 15.46
C LYS A 108 -6.73 21.47 16.72
N GLU A 109 -7.65 22.42 16.75
CA GLU A 109 -8.37 22.82 17.94
C GLU A 109 -9.67 22.01 18.08
N ILE A 110 -9.70 21.12 19.07
CA ILE A 110 -10.83 20.20 19.29
C ILE A 110 -12.14 20.93 19.59
N GLU A 111 -12.09 22.08 20.24
CA GLU A 111 -13.29 22.88 20.53
C GLU A 111 -13.88 23.52 19.27
N ILE A 112 -13.06 23.87 18.27
CA ILE A 112 -13.56 24.34 16.97
C ILE A 112 -14.32 23.21 16.27
N ILE A 113 -13.77 22.00 16.26
CA ILE A 113 -14.47 20.81 15.74
C ILE A 113 -15.80 20.62 16.46
N PHE A 114 -15.79 20.66 17.80
CA PHE A 114 -16.98 20.48 18.60
C PHE A 114 -18.05 21.53 18.28
N ILE A 115 -17.68 22.82 18.24
CA ILE A 115 -18.60 23.91 17.90
C ILE A 115 -19.23 23.66 16.53
N VAL A 116 -18.43 23.43 15.49
CA VAL A 116 -18.92 23.27 14.12
C VAL A 116 -19.83 22.05 13.97
N LEU A 117 -19.50 20.92 14.59
CA LEU A 117 -20.34 19.73 14.53
C LEU A 117 -21.66 19.86 15.32
N ASN A 118 -21.79 20.84 16.22
CA ASN A 118 -23.07 21.20 16.84
C ASN A 118 -23.87 22.20 16.00
N LEU A 119 -23.20 23.05 15.21
CA LEU A 119 -23.86 24.08 14.41
C LEU A 119 -24.34 23.57 13.05
N LEU A 120 -23.60 22.64 12.41
CA LEU A 120 -23.84 22.24 11.03
C LEU A 120 -23.93 20.72 10.88
N ASP A 121 -24.96 20.23 10.19
CA ASP A 121 -25.14 18.80 9.90
C ASP A 121 -24.33 18.38 8.67
N PHE A 122 -23.17 17.74 8.85
CA PHE A 122 -22.34 17.13 7.80
C PHE A 122 -22.59 15.62 7.65
N SER A 123 -23.61 15.05 8.30
CA SER A 123 -23.74 13.60 8.48
C SER A 123 -23.86 12.84 7.16
N GLU A 124 -24.54 13.40 6.16
CA GLU A 124 -24.63 12.82 4.83
C GLU A 124 -23.28 12.88 4.08
N ASP A 125 -22.60 14.02 4.14
CA ASP A 125 -21.32 14.23 3.47
C ASP A 125 -20.22 13.34 4.07
N ILE A 126 -20.23 13.16 5.40
CA ILE A 126 -19.34 12.23 6.11
C ILE A 126 -19.64 10.79 5.68
N ARG A 127 -20.91 10.36 5.65
CA ARG A 127 -21.30 9.01 5.21
C ARG A 127 -20.88 8.71 3.77
N LYS A 128 -20.96 9.70 2.87
CA LYS A 128 -20.52 9.57 1.48
C LYS A 128 -18.98 9.70 1.32
N GLY A 129 -18.25 9.96 2.41
CA GLY A 129 -16.82 10.21 2.40
C GLY A 129 -16.44 11.50 1.66
N ARG A 130 -17.38 12.44 1.45
CA ARG A 130 -17.12 13.73 0.80
C ARG A 130 -16.54 14.75 1.75
N PHE A 131 -16.85 14.65 3.05
CA PHE A 131 -16.28 15.47 4.10
C PHE A 131 -15.43 14.61 5.03
N ILE A 132 -14.13 14.86 5.05
CA ILE A 132 -13.14 14.10 5.85
C ILE A 132 -12.50 15.07 6.83
N LEU A 133 -12.75 14.89 8.12
CA LEU A 133 -12.24 15.75 9.18
C LEU A 133 -11.14 15.04 9.97
N ILE A 134 -9.97 15.65 10.07
CA ILE A 134 -8.81 15.09 10.75
C ILE A 134 -8.38 16.03 11.87
N HIS A 135 -8.38 15.51 13.10
CA HIS A 135 -7.80 16.20 14.24
C HIS A 135 -6.27 16.04 14.21
N THR A 136 -5.55 17.14 13.96
CA THR A 136 -4.11 17.09 13.63
C THR A 136 -3.21 16.44 14.68
N PRO A 137 -3.48 16.50 16.00
CA PRO A 137 -2.69 15.78 17.00
C PRO A 137 -2.72 14.25 16.84
N GLU A 138 -3.71 13.70 16.12
CA GLU A 138 -3.80 12.27 15.83
C GLU A 138 -3.26 11.88 14.44
N MET A 139 -2.75 12.85 13.68
CA MET A 139 -2.23 12.58 12.36
C MET A 139 -0.90 11.82 12.46
N THR A 140 -0.85 10.70 11.76
CA THR A 140 0.34 9.86 11.60
C THR A 140 0.60 9.62 10.12
N TYR A 141 1.78 9.09 9.77
CA TYR A 141 2.03 8.65 8.39
C TYR A 141 0.98 7.62 7.94
N ALA A 142 0.61 6.67 8.80
CA ALA A 142 -0.40 5.66 8.46
C ALA A 142 -1.79 6.27 8.15
N LYS A 143 -2.22 7.30 8.88
CA LYS A 143 -3.46 8.02 8.55
C LYS A 143 -3.32 8.80 7.22
N ALA A 144 -2.16 9.42 6.97
CA ALA A 144 -1.88 10.08 5.70
C ALA A 144 -1.95 9.10 4.52
N ASP A 145 -1.28 7.95 4.64
CA ASP A 145 -1.25 6.90 3.63
C ASP A 145 -2.67 6.39 3.30
N ILE A 146 -3.54 6.25 4.31
CA ILE A 146 -4.96 5.91 4.11
C ILE A 146 -5.70 7.01 3.34
N ILE A 147 -5.61 8.27 3.79
CA ILE A 147 -6.33 9.40 3.17
C ILE A 147 -5.92 9.58 1.70
N PHE A 148 -4.62 9.57 1.42
CA PHE A 148 -4.10 9.78 0.07
C PHE A 148 -4.24 8.55 -0.83
N SER A 149 -4.57 7.38 -0.27
CA SER A 149 -4.93 6.18 -1.05
C SER A 149 -6.41 6.15 -1.44
N LEU A 150 -7.24 7.07 -0.95
CA LEU A 150 -8.66 7.12 -1.30
C LEU A 150 -8.84 7.58 -2.75
N SER A 151 -9.68 6.90 -3.52
CA SER A 151 -10.11 7.41 -4.82
C SER A 151 -11.05 8.62 -4.65
N PRO A 152 -10.92 9.68 -5.48
CA PRO A 152 -9.95 9.85 -6.58
C PRO A 152 -8.63 10.53 -6.18
N ILE A 153 -8.36 10.80 -4.90
CA ILE A 153 -7.16 11.52 -4.44
C ILE A 153 -5.88 10.90 -5.00
N ASP A 154 -5.80 9.56 -5.03
CA ASP A 154 -4.62 8.81 -5.48
C ASP A 154 -4.18 9.10 -6.92
N ARG A 155 -5.08 9.61 -7.78
CA ARG A 155 -4.80 9.99 -9.18
C ARG A 155 -4.61 11.50 -9.39
N PHE A 156 -4.85 12.32 -8.37
CA PHE A 156 -4.88 13.79 -8.47
C PHE A 156 -3.78 14.45 -7.60
N PHE A 157 -2.69 13.73 -7.33
CA PHE A 157 -1.58 14.26 -6.52
C PHE A 157 -0.92 15.50 -7.12
N LYS A 158 -0.87 15.64 -8.45
CA LYS A 158 -0.32 16.83 -9.11
C LYS A 158 -1.14 18.11 -8.93
N THR A 159 -2.38 17.98 -8.44
CA THR A 159 -3.25 19.12 -8.12
C THR A 159 -3.34 19.36 -6.62
N TYR A 160 -2.49 18.71 -5.81
CA TYR A 160 -2.46 18.86 -4.37
C TYR A 160 -2.04 20.28 -3.99
N ASN A 161 -2.87 20.93 -3.16
CA ASN A 161 -2.53 22.17 -2.48
C ASN A 161 -3.21 22.18 -1.11
N LEU A 162 -2.48 22.54 -0.06
CA LEU A 162 -3.01 22.68 1.29
C LEU A 162 -3.41 24.15 1.53
N HIS A 163 -4.71 24.42 1.41
CA HIS A 163 -5.23 25.78 1.56
C HIS A 163 -5.40 26.14 3.05
N LEU A 164 -4.86 27.28 3.47
CA LEU A 164 -5.23 27.87 4.76
C LEU A 164 -6.67 28.38 4.69
N HIS A 165 -7.49 27.94 5.66
CA HIS A 165 -8.90 28.34 5.74
C HIS A 165 -9.04 29.86 5.90
N SER A 166 -8.42 30.43 6.93
CA SER A 166 -8.38 31.87 7.20
C SER A 166 -7.05 32.32 7.80
N ASP A 167 -6.86 33.63 7.89
CA ASP A 167 -5.66 34.25 8.47
C ASP A 167 -5.43 33.90 9.94
N PHE A 168 -6.47 33.47 10.66
CA PHE A 168 -6.36 32.97 12.03
C PHE A 168 -5.30 31.85 12.15
N TYR A 169 -5.30 30.93 11.19
CA TYR A 169 -4.45 29.74 11.17
C TYR A 169 -3.00 30.01 10.77
N LYS A 170 -2.63 31.24 10.39
CA LYS A 170 -1.22 31.62 10.16
C LYS A 170 -0.35 31.38 11.41
N ASN A 171 -0.96 31.45 12.60
CA ASN A 171 -0.30 31.17 13.88
C ASN A 171 -0.04 29.67 14.13
N CYS A 172 -0.59 28.78 13.29
CA CYS A 172 -0.43 27.33 13.40
C CYS A 172 0.68 26.78 12.46
N LYS A 173 1.60 27.65 12.00
CA LYS A 173 2.60 27.35 10.98
C LYS A 173 3.36 26.04 11.18
N GLU A 174 3.78 25.74 12.41
CA GLU A 174 4.53 24.51 12.73
C GLU A 174 3.68 23.25 12.49
N ASP A 175 2.43 23.26 12.94
CA ASP A 175 1.52 22.12 12.77
C ASP A 175 1.08 22.01 11.30
N THR A 176 0.81 23.13 10.61
CA THR A 176 0.56 23.13 9.16
C THR A 176 1.74 22.55 8.39
N LEU A 177 2.99 22.92 8.72
CA LEU A 177 4.19 22.37 8.09
C LEU A 177 4.30 20.87 8.36
N LYS A 178 4.13 20.43 9.60
CA LYS A 178 4.13 19.00 9.97
C LYS A 178 3.12 18.20 9.16
N ILE A 179 1.88 18.68 9.07
CA ILE A 179 0.81 18.03 8.30
C ILE A 179 1.16 17.98 6.82
N ASN A 180 1.62 19.09 6.25
CA ASN A 180 2.00 19.14 4.84
C ASN A 180 3.18 18.19 4.54
N THR A 181 4.17 18.10 5.43
CA THR A 181 5.28 17.13 5.30
C THR A 181 4.78 15.69 5.31
N LEU A 182 3.86 15.32 6.21
CA LEU A 182 3.27 13.97 6.22
C LEU A 182 2.48 13.67 4.94
N ASN A 183 1.71 14.65 4.46
CA ASN A 183 0.92 14.52 3.23
C ASN A 183 1.82 14.34 2.00
N LEU A 184 2.84 15.18 1.82
CA LEU A 184 3.80 15.07 0.72
C LEU A 184 4.58 13.75 0.77
N LYS A 185 4.92 13.28 1.97
CA LYS A 185 5.55 11.97 2.17
C LYS A 185 4.62 10.83 1.73
N ALA A 186 3.35 10.85 2.13
CA ALA A 186 2.36 9.87 1.70
C ALA A 186 2.16 9.89 0.17
N ILE A 187 2.02 11.08 -0.43
CA ILE A 187 1.92 11.26 -1.89
C ILE A 187 3.11 10.59 -2.60
N LYS A 188 4.34 10.92 -2.18
CA LYS A 188 5.57 10.36 -2.75
C LYS A 188 5.57 8.83 -2.65
N ASN A 189 5.30 8.31 -1.46
CA ASN A 189 5.43 6.87 -1.20
C ASN A 189 4.32 6.06 -1.85
N ILE A 190 3.08 6.57 -1.90
CA ILE A 190 1.99 5.93 -2.65
C ILE A 190 2.35 5.90 -4.14
N SER A 191 2.86 6.99 -4.71
CA SER A 191 3.28 7.04 -6.11
C SER A 191 4.37 6.02 -6.42
N LEU A 192 5.39 5.89 -5.55
CA LEU A 192 6.45 4.89 -5.69
C LEU A 192 5.93 3.44 -5.56
N LYS A 193 5.02 3.18 -4.62
CA LYS A 193 4.42 1.84 -4.39
C LYS A 193 3.59 1.33 -5.56
N LYS A 194 3.11 2.20 -6.46
CA LYS A 194 2.39 1.78 -7.68
C LYS A 194 3.30 1.12 -8.72
N GLY A 195 4.62 1.28 -8.58
CA GLY A 195 5.61 0.79 -9.53
C GLY A 195 5.66 1.64 -10.80
N ASN A 196 6.72 1.47 -11.58
CA ASN A 196 6.96 2.21 -12.82
C ASN A 196 7.56 1.33 -13.94
N ASP A 197 7.67 0.02 -13.71
CA ASP A 197 8.33 -0.90 -14.63
C ASP A 197 7.37 -1.98 -15.16
N PRO A 198 6.78 -1.79 -16.35
CA PRO A 198 5.99 -2.82 -17.01
C PRO A 198 6.79 -4.10 -17.31
N LYS A 199 8.12 -4.04 -17.40
CA LYS A 199 8.96 -5.23 -17.60
C LYS A 199 8.93 -6.13 -16.35
N ASP A 200 8.99 -5.56 -15.14
CA ASP A 200 8.83 -6.31 -13.89
C ASP A 200 7.47 -7.01 -13.83
N ALA A 201 6.39 -6.27 -14.15
CA ALA A 201 5.04 -6.83 -14.19
C ALA A 201 4.93 -7.98 -15.21
N MET A 202 5.53 -7.81 -16.39
CA MET A 202 5.57 -8.84 -17.43
C MET A 202 6.32 -10.09 -16.98
N GLN A 203 7.50 -9.92 -16.36
CA GLN A 203 8.28 -11.01 -15.79
C GLN A 203 7.48 -11.76 -14.72
N GLY A 204 6.77 -11.03 -13.85
CA GLY A 204 5.85 -11.61 -12.86
C GLY A 204 4.76 -12.46 -13.49
N ILE A 205 4.06 -11.95 -14.51
CA ILE A 205 3.00 -12.68 -15.24
C ILE A 205 3.57 -13.94 -15.89
N GLU A 206 4.72 -13.83 -16.58
CA GLU A 206 5.37 -14.98 -17.22
C GLU A 206 5.71 -16.07 -16.21
N GLN A 207 6.44 -15.69 -15.14
CA GLN A 207 6.90 -16.63 -14.14
C GLN A 207 5.72 -17.26 -13.38
N PHE A 208 4.68 -16.48 -13.06
CA PHE A 208 3.45 -16.99 -12.48
C PHE A 208 2.87 -18.15 -13.31
N VAL A 209 2.62 -17.91 -14.60
CA VAL A 209 2.00 -18.89 -15.50
C VAL A 209 2.85 -20.15 -15.61
N ARG A 210 4.17 -19.99 -15.76
CA ARG A 210 5.12 -21.11 -15.80
C ARG A 210 5.13 -21.92 -14.51
N ASN A 211 4.89 -21.27 -13.37
CA ASN A 211 4.93 -21.89 -12.05
C ASN A 211 3.59 -22.54 -11.63
N ILE A 212 2.48 -22.28 -12.34
CA ILE A 212 1.15 -22.88 -12.02
C ILE A 212 1.21 -24.41 -11.84
N PRO A 213 1.84 -25.20 -12.74
CA PRO A 213 1.88 -26.65 -12.58
C PRO A 213 2.57 -27.08 -11.28
N LYS A 214 3.69 -26.41 -10.94
CA LYS A 214 4.42 -26.67 -9.69
C LYS A 214 3.58 -26.25 -8.49
N MET A 215 2.94 -25.08 -8.53
CA MET A 215 2.06 -24.59 -7.46
C MET A 215 0.95 -25.59 -7.15
N ILE A 216 0.25 -26.10 -8.17
CA ILE A 216 -0.86 -27.04 -8.00
C ILE A 216 -0.38 -28.41 -7.49
N ASN A 217 0.84 -28.83 -7.84
CA ASN A 217 1.42 -30.11 -7.42
C ASN A 217 2.05 -30.10 -6.01
N HIS A 218 1.99 -28.97 -5.29
CA HIS A 218 2.55 -28.79 -3.96
C HIS A 218 1.47 -28.46 -2.91
N PRO A 219 1.79 -28.55 -1.60
CA PRO A 219 0.88 -28.06 -0.57
C PRO A 219 0.57 -26.57 -0.77
N ASN A 220 -0.63 -26.14 -0.39
CA ASN A 220 -1.07 -24.75 -0.58
C ASN A 220 -1.13 -23.95 0.73
N TYR A 221 -1.09 -22.63 0.57
CA TYR A 221 -1.06 -21.67 1.66
C TYR A 221 -2.31 -21.71 2.55
N GLN A 222 -3.51 -21.84 1.98
CA GLN A 222 -4.74 -22.00 2.77
C GLN A 222 -4.71 -23.22 3.70
N THR A 223 -4.19 -24.34 3.21
CA THR A 223 -4.06 -25.56 4.02
C THR A 223 -3.01 -25.39 5.11
N LEU A 224 -1.89 -24.70 4.81
CA LEU A 224 -0.90 -24.31 5.81
C LEU A 224 -1.55 -23.50 6.93
N LEU A 225 -2.29 -22.43 6.59
CA LEU A 225 -2.97 -21.59 7.58
C LEU A 225 -3.93 -22.42 8.42
N LYS A 226 -4.77 -23.28 7.83
CA LYS A 226 -5.72 -24.11 8.56
C LYS A 226 -5.04 -25.10 9.51
N LYS A 227 -3.96 -25.75 9.08
CA LYS A 227 -3.29 -26.82 9.84
C LYS A 227 -2.27 -26.33 10.85
N ARG A 228 -1.68 -25.15 10.64
CA ARG A 228 -0.65 -24.57 11.51
C ARG A 228 -1.08 -23.25 12.15
N ARG A 229 -2.38 -22.92 12.11
CA ARG A 229 -2.92 -21.77 12.85
C ARG A 229 -2.55 -21.90 14.32
N ASN A 230 -1.89 -20.88 14.84
CA ASN A 230 -1.57 -20.80 16.24
C ASN A 230 -2.85 -20.60 17.06
N SER A 231 -3.09 -21.51 18.00
CA SER A 231 -4.20 -21.44 18.95
C SER A 231 -3.80 -20.88 20.31
N LYS A 232 -2.49 -20.76 20.57
CA LYS A 232 -1.91 -20.41 21.87
C LYS A 232 -1.35 -18.98 21.84
N ASN A 233 -2.00 -18.04 22.53
CA ASN A 233 -1.59 -16.63 22.53
C ASN A 233 -0.17 -16.40 23.08
N GLU A 234 0.34 -17.33 23.90
CA GLU A 234 1.69 -17.30 24.46
C GLU A 234 2.78 -17.68 23.46
N ASN A 235 2.45 -18.36 22.36
CA ASN A 235 3.44 -18.72 21.35
C ASN A 235 3.99 -17.46 20.66
N VAL A 236 5.29 -17.46 20.41
CA VAL A 236 6.03 -16.31 19.88
C VAL A 236 6.54 -16.61 18.48
N ALA A 237 6.39 -15.65 17.58
CA ALA A 237 7.07 -15.61 16.29
C ALA A 237 8.33 -14.75 16.40
N ILE A 238 9.46 -15.24 15.91
CA ILE A 238 10.68 -14.44 15.70
C ILE A 238 10.88 -14.32 14.20
N ILE A 239 10.91 -13.10 13.69
CA ILE A 239 11.22 -12.79 12.29
C ILE A 239 12.68 -12.39 12.23
N VAL A 240 13.44 -13.12 11.41
CA VAL A 240 14.88 -12.98 11.25
C VAL A 240 15.16 -12.39 9.88
N SER A 241 15.66 -11.15 9.89
CA SER A 241 16.11 -10.41 8.71
C SER A 241 17.65 -10.28 8.72
N THR A 242 18.23 -9.69 7.69
CA THR A 242 19.70 -9.68 7.42
C THR A 242 20.43 -8.39 7.76
N GLY A 243 19.80 -7.49 8.51
CA GLY A 243 20.43 -6.24 8.92
C GLY A 243 21.60 -6.45 9.91
N PRO A 244 22.43 -5.41 10.10
CA PRO A 244 23.68 -5.51 10.86
C PRO A 244 23.53 -6.00 12.32
N SER A 245 22.38 -5.78 12.97
CA SER A 245 22.19 -6.23 14.36
C SER A 245 22.03 -7.75 14.50
N LEU A 246 21.82 -8.48 13.40
CA LEU A 246 21.62 -9.93 13.46
C LEU A 246 22.79 -10.66 14.13
N GLU A 247 24.03 -10.30 13.80
CA GLU A 247 25.24 -11.01 14.23
C GLU A 247 25.28 -11.19 15.76
N LYS A 248 25.07 -10.10 16.52
CA LYS A 248 25.06 -10.13 17.99
C LYS A 248 23.87 -10.91 18.58
N GLN A 249 22.82 -11.15 17.80
CA GLN A 249 21.60 -11.84 18.23
C GLN A 249 21.67 -13.35 17.98
N LEU A 250 22.55 -13.84 17.09
CA LEU A 250 22.66 -15.25 16.72
C LEU A 250 22.92 -16.21 17.91
N PRO A 251 23.84 -15.93 18.86
CA PRO A 251 24.08 -16.83 19.99
C PRO A 251 22.83 -17.00 20.86
N LEU A 252 22.09 -15.92 21.08
CA LEU A 252 20.87 -15.94 21.86
C LEU A 252 19.72 -16.61 21.11
N LEU A 253 19.57 -16.32 19.81
CA LEU A 253 18.60 -16.99 18.95
C LEU A 253 18.80 -18.51 18.98
N LYS A 254 20.04 -18.99 18.89
CA LYS A 254 20.38 -20.41 19.00
C LYS A 254 19.90 -21.03 20.32
N LYS A 255 20.13 -20.33 21.44
CA LYS A 255 19.69 -20.76 22.78
C LYS A 255 18.18 -20.89 22.91
N TYR A 256 17.40 -20.05 22.22
CA TYR A 256 15.94 -19.98 22.35
C TYR A 256 15.18 -20.57 21.15
N ALA A 257 15.86 -21.13 20.16
CA ALA A 257 15.27 -21.55 18.89
C ALA A 257 14.16 -22.61 19.03
N SER A 258 14.22 -23.47 20.04
CA SER A 258 13.18 -24.47 20.32
C SER A 258 11.88 -23.87 20.87
N LYS A 259 11.94 -22.64 21.43
CA LYS A 259 10.85 -21.99 22.18
C LYS A 259 10.03 -20.98 21.41
N ALA A 260 10.44 -20.66 20.18
CA ALA A 260 9.76 -19.70 19.32
C ALA A 260 9.65 -20.26 17.90
N THR A 261 8.64 -19.83 17.14
CA THR A 261 8.57 -20.12 15.70
C THR A 261 9.45 -19.13 14.96
N ILE A 262 10.41 -19.64 14.19
CA ILE A 262 11.40 -18.83 13.47
C ILE A 262 10.98 -18.68 12.01
N PHE A 263 10.77 -17.44 11.61
CA PHE A 263 10.50 -16.99 10.24
C PHE A 263 11.77 -16.33 9.70
N CYS A 264 12.38 -16.91 8.68
CA CYS A 264 13.65 -16.48 8.14
C CYS A 264 13.44 -15.81 6.77
N ALA A 265 14.05 -14.65 6.56
CA ALA A 265 14.25 -14.11 5.22
C ALA A 265 15.19 -15.04 4.41
N ASP A 266 14.96 -15.15 3.11
CA ASP A 266 15.80 -15.88 2.14
C ASP A 266 17.30 -15.64 2.35
N SER A 267 17.71 -14.39 2.39
CA SER A 267 19.09 -13.95 2.55
C SER A 267 19.68 -14.25 3.93
N ALA A 268 18.84 -14.42 4.96
CA ALA A 268 19.29 -14.82 6.30
C ALA A 268 19.50 -16.33 6.41
N TYR A 269 19.01 -17.12 5.44
CA TYR A 269 18.97 -18.57 5.53
C TYR A 269 20.37 -19.19 5.66
N ALA A 270 21.30 -18.79 4.78
CA ALA A 270 22.67 -19.28 4.82
C ALA A 270 23.42 -18.87 6.10
N ILE A 271 23.12 -17.69 6.66
CA ILE A 271 23.69 -17.21 7.92
C ILE A 271 23.23 -18.11 9.08
N LEU A 272 21.92 -18.40 9.14
CA LEU A 272 21.37 -19.28 10.17
C LEU A 272 21.88 -20.71 10.05
N ALA A 273 22.02 -21.24 8.83
CA ALA A 273 22.59 -22.57 8.59
C ALA A 273 24.03 -22.68 9.09
N LYS A 274 24.88 -21.68 8.80
CA LYS A 274 26.27 -21.62 9.31
C LYS A 274 26.35 -21.64 10.84
N HIS A 275 25.37 -21.06 11.52
CA HIS A 275 25.31 -21.02 12.98
C HIS A 275 24.56 -22.21 13.60
N ASN A 276 24.09 -23.14 12.77
CA ASN A 276 23.27 -24.28 13.15
C ASN A 276 21.98 -23.86 13.89
N ILE A 277 21.29 -22.85 13.36
CA ILE A 277 20.01 -22.34 13.85
C ILE A 277 18.94 -22.70 12.82
N LYS A 278 18.15 -23.75 13.08
CA LYS A 278 17.16 -24.22 12.11
C LYS A 278 15.89 -23.35 12.15
N PRO A 279 15.53 -22.64 11.07
CA PRO A 279 14.26 -21.93 11.00
C PRO A 279 13.08 -22.90 10.81
N ASP A 280 11.86 -22.46 11.10
CA ASP A 280 10.65 -23.25 10.80
C ASP A 280 10.10 -22.90 9.41
N TYR A 281 10.22 -21.62 9.05
CA TYR A 281 9.82 -21.06 7.76
C TYR A 281 10.97 -20.27 7.16
N VAL A 282 11.19 -20.46 5.86
CA VAL A 282 12.08 -19.61 5.05
C VAL A 282 11.23 -19.00 3.95
N CYS A 283 11.16 -17.67 3.88
CA CYS A 283 10.35 -16.97 2.89
C CYS A 283 11.23 -16.37 1.80
N MET A 284 10.71 -16.28 0.58
CA MET A 284 11.34 -15.57 -0.54
C MET A 284 10.27 -14.88 -1.38
N MET A 285 10.45 -13.59 -1.64
CA MET A 285 9.50 -12.80 -2.41
C MET A 285 9.96 -12.55 -3.85
N GLU A 286 11.26 -12.37 -4.04
CA GLU A 286 11.84 -11.80 -5.24
C GLU A 286 11.79 -12.71 -6.47
N ARG A 287 11.66 -12.10 -7.64
CA ARG A 287 11.51 -12.77 -8.94
C ARG A 287 12.77 -12.80 -9.79
N ASP A 288 13.86 -12.25 -9.26
CA ASP A 288 15.14 -12.11 -9.95
C ASP A 288 16.06 -13.31 -9.73
N GLU A 289 16.87 -13.58 -10.75
CA GLU A 289 17.85 -14.67 -10.71
C GLU A 289 18.88 -14.49 -9.60
N ILE A 290 19.33 -13.25 -9.36
CA ILE A 290 20.32 -12.93 -8.32
C ILE A 290 19.85 -13.44 -6.95
N VAL A 291 18.60 -13.18 -6.58
CA VAL A 291 18.06 -13.57 -5.27
C VAL A 291 17.80 -15.08 -5.20
N ALA A 292 17.54 -15.74 -6.33
CA ALA A 292 17.42 -17.21 -6.37
C ALA A 292 18.69 -17.92 -5.89
N GLU A 293 19.87 -17.30 -6.03
CA GLU A 293 21.15 -17.83 -5.54
C GLU A 293 21.19 -17.97 -4.01
N CYS A 294 20.30 -17.30 -3.26
CA CYS A 294 20.15 -17.53 -1.81
C CYS A 294 19.81 -19.01 -1.49
N PHE A 295 19.26 -19.76 -2.45
CA PHE A 295 18.97 -21.19 -2.29
C PHE A 295 19.94 -22.12 -3.02
N ASN A 296 20.95 -21.59 -3.73
CA ASN A 296 22.00 -22.38 -4.38
C ASN A 296 23.06 -22.86 -3.36
N ASN A 297 22.63 -23.71 -2.44
CA ASN A 297 23.42 -24.34 -1.40
C ASN A 297 22.82 -25.73 -1.10
N ASP A 298 23.59 -26.62 -0.50
CA ASP A 298 23.11 -27.92 -0.04
C ASP A 298 23.46 -28.11 1.45
N PHE A 299 22.46 -27.91 2.31
CA PHE A 299 22.60 -28.11 3.75
C PHE A 299 22.11 -29.48 4.22
N LYS A 300 21.77 -30.39 3.28
CA LYS A 300 21.42 -31.79 3.55
C LYS A 300 20.34 -31.92 4.64
N ASP A 301 20.65 -32.63 5.73
CA ASP A 301 19.72 -32.94 6.81
C ASP A 301 19.25 -31.72 7.60
N PHE A 302 19.97 -30.59 7.53
CA PHE A 302 19.53 -29.34 8.13
C PHE A 302 18.19 -28.86 7.55
N ASP A 303 17.95 -29.10 6.25
CA ASP A 303 16.73 -28.70 5.55
C ASP A 303 15.48 -29.47 6.04
N LYS A 304 15.67 -30.60 6.73
CA LYS A 304 14.56 -31.47 7.18
C LYS A 304 13.68 -30.76 8.21
N GLY A 305 12.41 -30.56 7.82
CA GLY A 305 11.37 -29.96 8.66
C GLY A 305 11.16 -28.46 8.40
N ILE A 306 12.00 -27.82 7.59
CA ILE A 306 11.82 -26.44 7.14
C ILE A 306 10.72 -26.40 6.07
N THR A 307 9.84 -25.39 6.15
CA THR A 307 8.88 -25.09 5.08
C THR A 307 9.31 -23.82 4.35
N PHE A 308 9.68 -23.95 3.08
CA PHE A 308 10.00 -22.81 2.22
C PHE A 308 8.71 -22.22 1.65
N LEU A 309 8.41 -20.95 1.91
CA LEU A 309 7.29 -20.24 1.30
C LEU A 309 7.85 -19.22 0.31
N VAL A 310 7.70 -19.50 -0.97
CA VAL A 310 8.22 -18.62 -2.03
C VAL A 310 7.04 -18.09 -2.84
N THR A 311 7.11 -16.87 -3.35
CA THR A 311 6.00 -16.35 -4.17
C THR A 311 5.83 -17.22 -5.43
N SER A 312 4.62 -17.29 -5.97
CA SER A 312 4.38 -17.96 -7.27
C SER A 312 5.06 -17.25 -8.44
N LEU A 313 5.67 -16.09 -8.18
CA LEU A 313 6.37 -15.25 -9.13
C LEU A 313 7.89 -15.40 -9.04
N VAL A 314 8.43 -16.40 -8.34
CA VAL A 314 9.89 -16.56 -8.23
C VAL A 314 10.52 -17.04 -9.54
N HIS A 315 11.81 -16.71 -9.69
CA HIS A 315 12.62 -17.20 -10.79
C HIS A 315 12.65 -18.74 -10.84
N LYS A 316 12.79 -19.31 -12.04
CA LYS A 316 12.84 -20.77 -12.25
C LYS A 316 13.94 -21.46 -11.43
N ASN A 317 15.08 -20.79 -11.23
CA ASN A 317 16.20 -21.36 -10.47
C ASN A 317 15.83 -21.60 -9.01
N THR A 318 14.99 -20.75 -8.41
CA THR A 318 14.49 -20.94 -7.04
C THR A 318 13.83 -22.30 -6.88
N ILE A 319 12.89 -22.64 -7.77
CA ILE A 319 12.20 -23.94 -7.75
C ILE A 319 13.20 -25.07 -8.03
N SER A 320 14.10 -24.88 -9.00
CA SER A 320 15.14 -25.87 -9.34
C SER A 320 16.01 -26.23 -8.13
N TYR A 321 16.52 -25.24 -7.39
CA TYR A 321 17.34 -25.46 -6.21
C TYR A 321 16.56 -26.11 -5.06
N LEU A 322 15.31 -25.69 -4.84
CA LEU A 322 14.45 -26.31 -3.84
C LEU A 322 14.20 -27.79 -4.15
N GLU A 323 13.91 -28.13 -5.40
CA GLU A 323 13.66 -29.51 -5.83
C GLU A 323 14.94 -30.37 -5.81
N LYS A 324 16.07 -29.83 -6.29
CA LYS A 324 17.38 -30.50 -6.26
C LYS A 324 17.75 -30.97 -4.86
N ASN A 325 17.49 -30.13 -3.85
CA ASN A 325 17.80 -30.41 -2.46
C ASN A 325 16.63 -31.05 -1.68
N LYS A 326 15.57 -31.48 -2.37
CA LYS A 326 14.37 -32.13 -1.77
C LYS A 326 13.72 -31.30 -0.66
N ARG A 327 13.77 -29.97 -0.78
CA ARG A 327 13.18 -29.02 0.18
C ARG A 327 11.66 -28.99 0.04
N SER A 328 10.96 -28.95 1.18
CA SER A 328 9.50 -28.80 1.18
C SER A 328 9.14 -27.34 0.93
N TYR A 329 8.41 -27.06 -0.15
CA TYR A 329 8.03 -25.69 -0.50
C TYR A 329 6.55 -25.52 -0.81
N ILE A 330 6.08 -24.27 -0.66
CA ILE A 330 4.74 -23.79 -1.00
C ILE A 330 4.92 -22.53 -1.86
N LEU A 331 4.24 -22.50 -3.01
CA LEU A 331 4.15 -21.32 -3.85
C LEU A 331 2.96 -20.46 -3.39
N VAL A 332 3.22 -19.25 -2.90
CA VAL A 332 2.20 -18.32 -2.41
C VAL A 332 1.84 -17.28 -3.46
N THR A 333 0.56 -17.04 -3.68
CA THR A 333 0.10 -16.13 -4.73
C THR A 333 -0.18 -14.75 -4.15
N ARG A 334 0.34 -13.71 -4.81
CA ARG A 334 -0.02 -12.32 -4.51
C ARG A 334 -1.38 -11.99 -5.14
N PRO A 335 -2.20 -11.11 -4.54
CA PRO A 335 -3.49 -10.69 -5.09
C PRO A 335 -3.30 -9.72 -6.27
N LEU A 336 -2.57 -10.16 -7.30
CA LEU A 336 -2.32 -9.38 -8.50
C LEU A 336 -3.41 -9.64 -9.54
N PRO A 337 -3.78 -8.64 -10.39
CA PRO A 337 -4.93 -8.75 -11.26
C PRO A 337 -4.91 -9.97 -12.21
N PHE A 338 -3.76 -10.28 -12.82
CA PHE A 338 -3.64 -11.44 -13.69
C PHE A 338 -3.73 -12.74 -12.87
N ALA A 339 -3.02 -12.84 -11.76
CA ALA A 339 -3.06 -14.02 -10.91
C ALA A 339 -4.47 -14.32 -10.39
N MET A 340 -5.21 -13.31 -9.92
CA MET A 340 -6.62 -13.45 -9.47
C MET A 340 -7.54 -13.89 -10.60
N SER A 341 -7.29 -13.43 -11.84
CA SER A 341 -8.11 -13.81 -12.99
C SER A 341 -8.00 -15.29 -13.42
N THR A 342 -7.01 -16.03 -12.88
CA THR A 342 -6.94 -17.49 -13.05
C THR A 342 -7.94 -18.24 -12.17
N GLU A 343 -8.54 -17.55 -11.18
CA GLU A 343 -9.55 -18.08 -10.24
C GLU A 343 -9.06 -19.31 -9.45
N LEU A 344 -7.81 -19.29 -9.01
CA LEU A 344 -7.21 -20.30 -8.14
C LEU A 344 -7.35 -19.92 -6.65
N ASP A 345 -8.53 -19.45 -6.27
CA ASP A 345 -8.81 -18.88 -4.94
C ASP A 345 -8.60 -19.91 -3.81
N GLU A 346 -8.67 -21.22 -4.09
CA GLU A 346 -8.44 -22.27 -3.10
C GLU A 346 -7.00 -22.27 -2.55
N PHE A 347 -6.05 -21.67 -3.27
CA PHE A 347 -4.66 -21.51 -2.79
C PHE A 347 -4.53 -20.34 -1.81
N GLY A 348 -5.46 -19.38 -1.83
CA GLY A 348 -5.42 -18.14 -1.06
C GLY A 348 -4.38 -17.15 -1.54
N TYR A 349 -4.44 -15.95 -0.97
CA TYR A 349 -3.59 -14.82 -1.35
C TYR A 349 -2.83 -14.26 -0.14
N MET A 350 -1.64 -13.73 -0.40
CA MET A 350 -0.81 -13.01 0.58
C MET A 350 -0.29 -11.72 -0.08
N SER A 351 -0.42 -10.57 0.57
CA SER A 351 -0.02 -9.28 -0.02
C SER A 351 1.51 -9.17 -0.18
N CYS A 352 2.25 -9.79 0.73
CA CYS A 352 3.71 -9.86 0.87
C CYS A 352 4.43 -8.53 1.15
N GLY A 353 3.75 -7.37 1.07
CA GLY A 353 4.41 -6.07 1.17
C GLY A 353 5.43 -5.82 0.03
N LEU A 354 6.51 -5.08 0.33
CA LEU A 354 7.61 -4.79 -0.60
C LEU A 354 8.96 -5.39 -0.17
N SER A 355 8.96 -6.30 0.81
CA SER A 355 10.17 -7.04 1.18
C SER A 355 9.80 -8.39 1.78
N VAL A 356 10.72 -9.34 1.74
CA VAL A 356 10.53 -10.66 2.36
C VAL A 356 10.24 -10.58 3.87
N ALA A 357 10.69 -9.54 4.55
CA ALA A 357 10.39 -9.32 5.96
C ALA A 357 8.92 -8.95 6.20
N HIS A 358 8.31 -8.19 5.29
CA HIS A 358 6.86 -7.92 5.31
C HIS A 358 6.07 -9.20 5.06
N MET A 359 6.52 -10.05 4.13
CA MET A 359 5.93 -11.37 3.88
C MET A 359 5.98 -12.26 5.14
N ASN A 360 7.12 -12.30 5.83
CA ASN A 360 7.26 -13.01 7.10
C ASN A 360 6.31 -12.46 8.18
N TYR A 361 6.17 -11.14 8.27
CA TYR A 361 5.29 -10.49 9.23
C TYR A 361 3.81 -10.76 8.96
N GLU A 362 3.39 -10.64 7.70
CA GLU A 362 2.03 -10.97 7.28
C GLU A 362 1.72 -12.46 7.53
N LEU A 363 2.65 -13.36 7.24
CA LEU A 363 2.52 -14.79 7.52
C LEU A 363 2.36 -15.05 9.03
N ALA A 364 3.14 -14.39 9.89
CA ALA A 364 3.01 -14.52 11.34
C ALA A 364 1.63 -14.02 11.83
N ILE A 365 1.13 -12.91 11.29
CA ILE A 365 -0.23 -12.42 11.58
C ILE A 365 -1.28 -13.43 11.14
N ASN A 366 -1.18 -13.95 9.92
CA ASN A 366 -2.17 -14.87 9.34
C ASN A 366 -2.16 -16.24 10.03
N LEU A 367 -1.02 -16.66 10.56
CA LEU A 367 -0.91 -17.82 11.45
C LEU A 367 -1.39 -17.52 12.89
N ASN A 368 -1.89 -16.32 13.19
CA ASN A 368 -2.45 -15.92 14.48
C ASN A 368 -1.44 -15.87 15.64
N TYR A 369 -0.22 -15.40 15.39
CA TYR A 369 0.72 -15.05 16.47
C TYR A 369 0.31 -13.74 17.13
N LYS A 370 0.33 -13.71 18.47
CA LYS A 370 0.04 -12.50 19.27
C LYS A 370 1.29 -11.77 19.75
N ASN A 371 2.44 -12.45 19.73
CA ASN A 371 3.74 -11.87 20.06
C ASN A 371 4.67 -12.11 18.87
N ILE A 372 5.13 -11.03 18.23
CA ILE A 372 6.01 -11.07 17.07
C ILE A 372 7.26 -10.26 17.39
N ILE A 373 8.45 -10.86 17.30
CA ILE A 373 9.74 -10.22 17.59
C ILE A 373 10.49 -10.02 16.28
N LEU A 374 10.96 -8.80 16.03
CA LEU A 374 11.81 -8.46 14.89
C LEU A 374 13.28 -8.45 15.32
N ILE A 375 14.12 -9.24 14.65
CA ILE A 375 15.58 -9.26 14.84
C ILE A 375 16.28 -9.15 13.47
N GLY A 376 17.47 -8.53 13.43
CA GLY A 376 18.14 -8.17 12.18
C GLY A 376 17.30 -7.30 11.23
N GLN A 377 16.24 -6.65 11.73
CA GLN A 377 15.35 -5.77 10.95
C GLN A 377 15.75 -4.31 11.19
N ASP A 378 17.01 -3.97 10.91
CA ASP A 378 17.57 -2.67 11.28
C ASP A 378 16.96 -1.50 10.51
N LEU A 379 16.74 -1.67 9.19
CA LEU A 379 16.27 -0.57 8.30
C LEU A 379 17.14 0.69 8.39
N ALA A 380 18.41 0.49 8.75
CA ALA A 380 19.41 1.51 8.99
C ALA A 380 20.80 0.89 8.77
N TYR A 381 21.77 1.75 8.44
CA TYR A 381 23.17 1.37 8.43
C TYR A 381 23.70 1.26 9.87
N ALA A 382 24.67 0.37 10.08
CA ALA A 382 25.46 0.39 11.31
C ALA A 382 26.39 1.61 11.35
N GLU A 383 27.00 1.88 12.53
CA GLU A 383 27.93 3.00 12.71
C GLU A 383 29.14 2.94 11.77
N ASP A 384 29.58 1.74 11.39
CA ASP A 384 30.67 1.52 10.43
C ASP A 384 30.22 1.64 8.96
N GLY A 385 28.95 1.95 8.72
CA GLY A 385 28.35 2.05 7.38
C GLY A 385 27.87 0.71 6.80
N SER A 386 28.00 -0.40 7.52
CA SER A 386 27.54 -1.72 7.06
C SER A 386 26.02 -1.72 6.85
N SER A 387 25.58 -2.32 5.73
CA SER A 387 24.15 -2.44 5.39
C SER A 387 23.52 -3.77 5.81
N HIS A 388 24.33 -4.81 5.96
CA HIS A 388 23.88 -6.18 6.25
C HIS A 388 24.82 -6.87 7.25
N SER A 389 24.34 -7.97 7.82
CA SER A 389 25.14 -8.84 8.69
C SER A 389 26.25 -9.55 7.92
N LYS A 390 27.32 -9.91 8.64
CA LYS A 390 28.44 -10.70 8.10
C LYS A 390 27.93 -12.01 7.49
N GLY A 391 28.45 -12.35 6.31
CA GLY A 391 28.08 -13.57 5.58
C GLY A 391 26.86 -13.44 4.67
N PHE A 392 26.34 -12.22 4.45
CA PHE A 392 25.36 -11.91 3.42
C PHE A 392 25.92 -12.17 2.02
N ILE A 393 25.22 -12.97 1.20
CA ILE A 393 25.74 -13.51 -0.06
C ILE A 393 25.93 -12.46 -1.18
N HIS A 394 25.29 -11.29 -1.05
CA HIS A 394 25.32 -10.23 -2.06
C HIS A 394 25.96 -8.93 -1.58
N GLU A 395 26.85 -8.99 -0.59
CA GLU A 395 27.49 -7.82 0.04
C GLU A 395 28.01 -6.78 -0.98
N LYS A 396 28.73 -7.24 -2.01
CA LYS A 396 29.30 -6.38 -3.07
C LYS A 396 28.26 -5.58 -3.88
N LEU A 397 27.01 -6.03 -3.96
CA LEU A 397 25.94 -5.28 -4.64
C LEU A 397 25.53 -4.02 -3.85
N HIS A 398 26.04 -3.86 -2.62
CA HIS A 398 25.74 -2.73 -1.75
C HIS A 398 26.94 -1.80 -1.52
N ASP A 399 28.06 -2.03 -2.20
CA ASP A 399 29.22 -1.15 -2.14
C ASP A 399 28.84 0.26 -2.61
N GLY A 400 29.25 1.28 -1.83
CA GLY A 400 28.92 2.68 -2.14
C GLY A 400 27.51 3.14 -1.73
N HIS A 401 26.61 2.24 -1.33
CA HIS A 401 25.24 2.63 -0.96
C HIS A 401 25.19 3.54 0.26
N HIS A 402 26.00 3.25 1.29
CA HIS A 402 26.06 4.10 2.48
C HIS A 402 26.48 5.53 2.12
N GLN A 403 27.54 5.69 1.32
CA GLN A 403 28.03 6.99 0.87
C GLN A 403 27.00 7.71 -0.01
N ARG A 404 26.29 6.98 -0.87
CA ARG A 404 25.21 7.54 -1.69
C ARG A 404 24.09 8.12 -0.83
N ASP A 405 23.71 7.43 0.25
CA ASP A 405 22.52 7.72 1.05
C ASP A 405 22.81 8.58 2.30
N PHE A 406 24.08 8.71 2.68
CA PHE A 406 24.54 9.42 3.87
C PHE A 406 23.93 10.83 3.98
N ASN A 407 23.31 11.12 5.12
CA ASN A 407 22.58 12.36 5.43
C ASN A 407 21.42 12.73 4.48
N LYS A 408 21.13 11.94 3.44
CA LYS A 408 19.96 12.13 2.58
C LYS A 408 18.72 11.48 3.15
N TYR A 409 18.88 10.32 3.76
CA TYR A 409 17.80 9.55 4.35
C TYR A 409 18.12 9.21 5.79
N THR A 410 17.37 9.81 6.71
CA THR A 410 17.57 9.63 8.15
C THR A 410 16.24 9.37 8.85
N THR A 411 16.33 8.84 10.06
CA THR A 411 15.15 8.54 10.88
C THR A 411 15.50 8.57 12.36
N ILE A 412 14.49 8.48 13.22
CA ILE A 412 14.67 8.33 14.66
C ILE A 412 15.30 6.96 14.93
N ALA A 413 16.41 6.93 15.65
CA ALA A 413 17.05 5.67 16.03
C ALA A 413 16.23 4.91 17.08
N TYR A 414 16.48 3.60 17.17
CA TYR A 414 15.95 2.73 18.23
C TYR A 414 16.09 3.39 19.62
N GLY A 415 15.05 3.32 20.44
CA GLY A 415 15.01 3.94 21.78
C GLY A 415 14.52 5.39 21.77
N GLY A 416 14.18 5.94 20.60
CA GLY A 416 13.56 7.26 20.46
C GLY A 416 14.52 8.44 20.65
N LYS A 417 15.83 8.20 20.69
CA LYS A 417 16.85 9.23 20.86
C LYS A 417 17.89 9.13 19.74
N GLY A 418 18.25 10.28 19.17
CA GLY A 418 19.24 10.36 18.10
C GLY A 418 18.70 10.00 16.72
N ILE A 419 19.61 9.90 15.75
CA ILE A 419 19.31 9.73 14.33
C ILE A 419 20.02 8.48 13.82
N ALA A 420 19.30 7.64 13.09
CA ALA A 420 19.86 6.52 12.34
C ALA A 420 19.96 6.87 10.85
N GLN A 421 21.10 6.56 10.24
CA GLN A 421 21.30 6.66 8.79
C GLN A 421 20.52 5.53 8.10
N SER A 422 19.80 5.84 7.05
CA SER A 422 18.91 4.90 6.37
C SER A 422 18.98 5.12 4.84
N SER A 423 18.07 4.52 4.11
CA SER A 423 17.92 4.70 2.66
C SER A 423 16.47 5.02 2.31
N GLU A 424 16.22 5.41 1.06
CA GLU A 424 14.86 5.64 0.56
C GLU A 424 13.99 4.38 0.69
N ILE A 425 14.53 3.25 0.24
CA ILE A 425 13.79 1.98 0.23
C ILE A 425 13.53 1.46 1.64
N TRP A 426 14.48 1.61 2.57
CA TRP A 426 14.28 1.22 3.97
C TRP A 426 13.30 2.14 4.70
N THR A 427 13.22 3.42 4.31
CA THR A 427 12.19 4.33 4.79
C THR A 427 10.79 3.84 4.38
N ILE A 428 10.62 3.45 3.11
CA ILE A 428 9.37 2.86 2.61
C ILE A 428 9.06 1.55 3.34
N PHE A 429 10.07 0.70 3.59
CA PHE A 429 9.87 -0.55 4.32
C PHE A 429 9.44 -0.31 5.76
N ARG A 430 10.09 0.60 6.50
CA ARG A 430 9.68 0.97 7.86
C ARG A 430 8.21 1.37 7.90
N GLU A 431 7.79 2.23 6.98
CA GLU A 431 6.42 2.73 6.93
C GLU A 431 5.39 1.66 6.58
N ILE A 432 5.76 0.66 5.75
CA ILE A 432 4.88 -0.48 5.49
C ILE A 432 4.71 -1.32 6.77
N PHE A 433 5.77 -1.52 7.56
CA PHE A 433 5.64 -2.13 8.89
C PHE A 433 4.71 -1.33 9.80
N GLU A 434 4.89 0.00 9.88
CA GLU A 434 4.03 0.90 10.67
C GLU A 434 2.56 0.79 10.24
N ASN A 435 2.30 0.76 8.93
CA ASN A 435 0.96 0.53 8.38
C ASN A 435 0.40 -0.84 8.75
N PHE A 436 1.21 -1.90 8.65
CA PHE A 436 0.79 -3.26 9.03
C PHE A 436 0.48 -3.36 10.51
N ILE A 437 1.27 -2.72 11.38
CA ILE A 437 1.02 -2.66 12.81
C ILE A 437 -0.29 -1.90 13.07
N TYR A 438 -0.40 -0.68 12.54
CA TYR A 438 -1.59 0.17 12.67
C TYR A 438 -2.87 -0.54 12.22
N ALA A 439 -2.84 -1.20 11.06
CA ALA A 439 -3.99 -1.93 10.51
C ALA A 439 -4.41 -3.14 11.37
N ASN A 440 -3.51 -3.68 12.18
CA ASN A 440 -3.74 -4.87 13.01
C ASN A 440 -3.85 -4.57 14.51
N ASN A 441 -3.88 -3.30 14.94
CA ASN A 441 -3.98 -2.91 16.36
C ASN A 441 -5.15 -3.60 17.10
N GLN A 442 -6.31 -3.76 16.46
CA GLN A 442 -7.48 -4.42 17.06
C GLN A 442 -7.28 -5.92 17.32
N LYS A 443 -6.33 -6.58 16.65
CA LYS A 443 -6.05 -8.01 16.83
C LYS A 443 -5.25 -8.30 18.11
N LYS A 444 -4.94 -7.27 18.91
CA LYS A 444 -4.13 -7.34 20.15
C LYS A 444 -2.77 -8.01 19.91
N ILE A 445 -2.17 -7.75 18.75
CA ILE A 445 -0.84 -8.25 18.40
C ILE A 445 0.19 -7.29 19.01
N LYS A 446 1.16 -7.85 19.74
CA LYS A 446 2.31 -7.13 20.26
C LYS A 446 3.50 -7.40 19.35
N THR A 447 3.98 -6.35 18.71
CA THR A 447 5.17 -6.40 17.86
C THR A 447 6.33 -5.77 18.60
N TYR A 448 7.38 -6.54 18.84
CA TYR A 448 8.57 -6.10 19.54
C TYR A 448 9.66 -5.78 18.52
N ASN A 449 10.18 -4.55 18.58
CA ASN A 449 11.40 -4.20 17.89
C ASN A 449 12.57 -4.52 18.82
N ALA A 450 13.41 -5.48 18.42
CA ALA A 450 14.54 -5.93 19.20
C ALA A 450 15.88 -5.66 18.49
N THR A 451 15.92 -4.68 17.58
CA THR A 451 17.10 -4.35 16.76
C THR A 451 17.85 -3.17 17.37
N GLU A 452 18.54 -3.38 18.49
CA GLU A 452 19.27 -2.28 19.14
C GLU A 452 20.33 -1.72 18.17
N GLY A 453 20.27 -0.43 17.83
CA GLY A 453 21.14 0.19 16.82
C GLY A 453 20.50 0.36 15.43
N GLY A 454 19.30 -0.16 15.22
CA GLY A 454 18.49 0.06 14.02
C GLY A 454 17.62 1.32 14.08
N ALA A 455 16.69 1.43 13.14
CA ALA A 455 15.64 2.43 13.11
C ALA A 455 14.53 2.12 14.12
N ARG A 456 13.95 3.18 14.71
CA ARG A 456 12.65 3.08 15.37
C ARG A 456 11.59 2.71 14.33
N ILE A 457 10.67 1.81 14.69
CA ILE A 457 9.50 1.45 13.88
C ILE A 457 8.26 1.81 14.70
N GLU A 458 7.50 2.81 14.25
CA GLU A 458 6.36 3.32 15.02
C GLU A 458 5.28 2.24 15.26
N GLY A 459 4.68 2.24 16.45
CA GLY A 459 3.73 1.22 16.89
C GLY A 459 4.34 -0.08 17.42
N THR A 460 5.66 -0.27 17.35
CA THR A 460 6.34 -1.39 18.01
C THR A 460 6.65 -1.11 19.48
N ILE A 461 6.88 -2.18 20.25
CA ILE A 461 7.44 -2.15 21.60
C ILE A 461 8.95 -2.36 21.49
N GLU A 462 9.74 -1.32 21.71
CA GLU A 462 11.20 -1.43 21.73
C GLU A 462 11.67 -2.07 23.03
N LYS A 463 12.35 -3.21 22.93
CA LYS A 463 12.89 -3.93 24.10
C LYS A 463 14.12 -4.78 23.72
N PRO A 464 15.13 -4.93 24.59
CA PRO A 464 16.31 -5.72 24.25
C PRO A 464 15.98 -7.19 23.98
N PHE A 465 16.65 -7.80 22.99
CA PHE A 465 16.30 -9.18 22.57
C PHE A 465 16.42 -10.18 23.73
N LYS A 466 17.46 -10.04 24.54
CA LYS A 466 17.70 -10.83 25.76
C LYS A 466 16.52 -10.80 26.73
N GLU A 467 16.00 -9.61 27.00
CA GLU A 467 14.93 -9.43 27.97
C GLU A 467 13.61 -10.00 27.45
N ILE A 468 13.33 -9.84 26.15
CA ILE A 468 12.16 -10.45 25.51
C ILE A 468 12.24 -11.97 25.57
N CYS A 469 13.39 -12.57 25.22
CA CYS A 469 13.60 -14.01 25.30
C CYS A 469 13.35 -14.55 26.72
N GLN A 470 13.90 -13.90 27.74
CA GLN A 470 13.70 -14.29 29.14
C GLN A 470 12.23 -14.16 29.59
N THR A 471 11.53 -13.14 29.10
CA THR A 471 10.14 -12.86 29.51
C THR A 471 9.14 -13.78 28.82
N LEU A 472 9.27 -14.00 27.51
CA LEU A 472 8.25 -14.65 26.69
C LEU A 472 8.57 -16.12 26.36
N LEU A 473 9.85 -16.49 26.23
CA LEU A 473 10.25 -17.80 25.70
C LEU A 473 10.53 -18.80 26.83
N LYS A 474 9.46 -19.20 27.52
CA LYS A 474 9.55 -20.08 28.70
C LYS A 474 9.50 -21.56 28.35
N LYS A 475 8.67 -21.96 27.38
CA LYS A 475 8.36 -23.35 27.05
C LYS A 475 8.80 -23.71 25.62
N ASP A 476 9.23 -24.95 25.43
CA ASP A 476 9.54 -25.48 24.09
C ASP A 476 8.28 -25.71 23.27
N LEU A 477 8.39 -25.49 21.96
CA LEU A 477 7.36 -25.80 20.99
C LEU A 477 7.54 -27.24 20.48
N LYS A 478 6.43 -27.90 20.15
CA LYS A 478 6.47 -29.21 19.48
C LYS A 478 6.89 -29.04 18.02
N LYS A 479 8.18 -29.22 17.77
CA LYS A 479 8.82 -29.14 16.45
C LYS A 479 9.35 -30.52 16.00
N PRO A 480 9.41 -30.80 14.68
CA PRO A 480 8.93 -29.97 13.56
C PRO A 480 7.40 -29.92 13.52
N PHE A 481 6.85 -28.88 12.89
CA PHE A 481 5.39 -28.75 12.74
C PHE A 481 4.82 -29.81 11.80
N ILE A 482 3.52 -30.08 11.96
CA ILE A 482 2.79 -31.06 11.16
C ILE A 482 2.99 -30.82 9.65
N LYS A 483 3.24 -31.89 8.89
CA LYS A 483 3.36 -31.82 7.43
C LYS A 483 2.03 -31.40 6.81
N ILE A 484 2.10 -30.60 5.74
CA ILE A 484 0.92 -30.11 5.02
C ILE A 484 0.62 -31.08 3.86
N PRO A 485 -0.60 -31.64 3.78
CA PRO A 485 -0.94 -32.52 2.68
C PRO A 485 -1.08 -31.76 1.36
N LYS A 486 -0.86 -32.47 0.25
CA LYS A 486 -1.17 -32.00 -1.10
C LYS A 486 -2.67 -32.18 -1.39
N LEU A 487 -3.18 -31.46 -2.39
CA LEU A 487 -4.51 -31.71 -2.94
C LEU A 487 -4.58 -33.10 -3.61
N SER A 488 -5.79 -33.68 -3.67
CA SER A 488 -6.00 -34.95 -4.37
C SER A 488 -5.68 -34.83 -5.86
N LYS A 489 -5.40 -35.95 -6.54
CA LYS A 489 -5.15 -35.93 -8.00
C LYS A 489 -6.29 -35.25 -8.77
N ASN A 490 -7.54 -35.66 -8.52
CA ASN A 490 -8.72 -35.10 -9.19
C ASN A 490 -8.88 -33.59 -8.96
N GLN A 491 -8.59 -33.10 -7.75
CA GLN A 491 -8.61 -31.67 -7.45
C GLN A 491 -7.54 -30.93 -8.26
N ARG A 492 -6.32 -31.46 -8.31
CA ARG A 492 -5.22 -30.87 -9.08
C ARG A 492 -5.52 -30.81 -10.57
N ASP A 493 -6.03 -31.90 -11.14
CA ASP A 493 -6.38 -32.00 -12.56
C ASP A 493 -7.46 -30.97 -12.94
N LYS A 494 -8.51 -30.85 -12.12
CA LYS A 494 -9.57 -29.84 -12.31
C LYS A 494 -9.01 -28.41 -12.28
N LEU A 495 -8.12 -28.11 -11.34
CA LEU A 495 -7.55 -26.78 -11.16
C LEU A 495 -6.58 -26.40 -12.29
N MET A 496 -5.75 -27.34 -12.75
CA MET A 496 -4.89 -27.13 -13.92
C MET A 496 -5.71 -26.82 -15.17
N LEU A 497 -6.76 -27.60 -15.42
CA LEU A 497 -7.64 -27.39 -16.57
C LEU A 497 -8.39 -26.06 -16.47
N LYS A 498 -8.84 -25.68 -15.27
CA LYS A 498 -9.48 -24.37 -15.01
C LYS A 498 -8.53 -23.23 -15.34
N ALA A 499 -7.32 -23.24 -14.80
CA ALA A 499 -6.31 -22.22 -15.05
C ALA A 499 -5.99 -22.10 -16.55
N TYR A 500 -5.78 -23.23 -17.23
CA TYR A 500 -5.50 -23.26 -18.67
C TYR A 500 -6.62 -22.64 -19.50
N LYS A 501 -7.88 -23.02 -19.24
CA LYS A 501 -9.06 -22.45 -19.92
C LYS A 501 -9.19 -20.95 -19.69
N ASN A 502 -8.98 -20.50 -18.45
CA ASN A 502 -9.04 -19.07 -18.10
C ASN A 502 -7.96 -18.26 -18.83
N ILE A 503 -6.71 -18.75 -18.87
CA ILE A 503 -5.61 -18.07 -19.59
C ILE A 503 -5.88 -18.03 -21.09
N LYS A 504 -6.32 -19.13 -21.73
CA LYS A 504 -6.69 -19.13 -23.17
C LYS A 504 -7.83 -18.14 -23.47
N LYS A 505 -8.86 -18.08 -22.60
CA LYS A 505 -9.94 -17.09 -22.71
C LYS A 505 -9.41 -15.66 -22.63
N GLN A 506 -8.51 -15.36 -21.71
CA GLN A 506 -7.89 -14.05 -21.57
C GLN A 506 -7.10 -13.67 -22.83
N MET A 507 -6.31 -14.58 -23.40
CA MET A 507 -5.58 -14.36 -24.65
C MET A 507 -6.53 -13.99 -25.81
N SER A 508 -7.69 -14.66 -25.90
CA SER A 508 -8.73 -14.33 -26.88
C SER A 508 -9.35 -12.94 -26.63
N LEU A 509 -9.70 -12.64 -25.37
CA LEU A 509 -10.22 -11.33 -24.98
C LEU A 509 -9.23 -10.19 -25.31
N THR A 510 -7.94 -10.43 -25.08
CA THR A 510 -6.87 -9.50 -25.40
C THR A 510 -6.83 -9.18 -26.90
N GLN A 511 -7.02 -10.18 -27.77
CA GLN A 511 -7.08 -9.93 -29.22
C GLN A 511 -8.26 -9.03 -29.60
N THR A 512 -9.43 -9.22 -28.99
CA THR A 512 -10.59 -8.33 -29.20
C THR A 512 -10.27 -6.91 -28.71
N PHE A 513 -9.66 -6.79 -27.53
CA PHE A 513 -9.28 -5.50 -26.95
C PHE A 513 -8.28 -4.73 -27.83
N LEU A 514 -7.25 -5.40 -28.34
CA LEU A 514 -6.25 -4.81 -29.22
C LEU A 514 -6.86 -4.25 -30.51
N LYS A 515 -7.87 -4.93 -31.10
CA LYS A 515 -8.58 -4.43 -32.28
C LYS A 515 -9.29 -3.11 -32.00
N GLU A 516 -9.86 -2.96 -30.81
CA GLU A 516 -10.57 -1.74 -30.40
C GLU A 516 -9.60 -0.62 -30.02
N CYS A 517 -8.55 -0.94 -29.26
CA CYS A 517 -7.47 -0.02 -28.94
C CYS A 517 -6.86 0.56 -30.23
N LYS A 518 -6.63 -0.27 -31.25
CA LYS A 518 -6.15 0.17 -32.57
C LYS A 518 -7.11 1.14 -33.26
N LYS A 519 -8.43 0.97 -33.11
CA LYS A 519 -9.42 1.92 -33.66
C LYS A 519 -9.28 3.31 -33.01
N VAL A 520 -9.19 3.36 -31.68
CA VAL A 520 -9.01 4.63 -30.95
C VAL A 520 -7.65 5.25 -31.26
N LYS A 521 -6.57 4.45 -31.29
CA LYS A 521 -5.22 4.89 -31.69
C LYS A 521 -5.24 5.56 -33.07
N ASN A 522 -5.88 4.93 -34.05
CA ASN A 522 -5.98 5.47 -35.41
C ASN A 522 -6.81 6.77 -35.46
N GLN A 523 -7.88 6.88 -34.67
CA GLN A 523 -8.68 8.12 -34.58
C GLN A 523 -7.84 9.29 -34.03
N LEU A 524 -7.05 9.06 -32.98
CA LEU A 524 -6.15 10.06 -32.41
C LEU A 524 -5.03 10.46 -33.38
N ALA A 525 -4.43 9.49 -34.06
CA ALA A 525 -3.39 9.74 -35.07
C ALA A 525 -3.93 10.53 -36.30
N SER A 526 -5.15 10.23 -36.74
CA SER A 526 -5.81 10.99 -37.82
C SER A 526 -6.19 12.41 -37.38
N LEU A 527 -6.59 12.61 -36.13
CA LEU A 527 -6.82 13.95 -35.57
C LEU A 527 -5.53 14.80 -35.63
N LYS A 528 -4.39 14.24 -35.22
CA LYS A 528 -3.09 14.92 -35.24
C LYS A 528 -2.64 15.33 -36.64
N ARG A 529 -2.95 14.52 -37.65
CA ARG A 529 -2.63 14.81 -39.06
C ARG A 529 -3.63 15.78 -39.74
N GLY A 530 -4.70 16.17 -39.06
CA GLY A 530 -5.77 16.99 -39.66
C GLY A 530 -6.63 16.22 -40.67
N GLU A 531 -6.57 14.88 -40.66
CA GLU A 531 -7.25 14.00 -41.63
C GLU A 531 -8.55 13.38 -41.07
N THR A 532 -8.97 13.78 -39.86
CA THR A 532 -10.13 13.17 -39.21
C THR A 532 -11.46 13.64 -39.81
N LYS A 533 -12.39 12.71 -40.01
CA LYS A 533 -13.80 12.99 -40.35
C LYS A 533 -14.69 13.14 -39.12
N LEU A 534 -14.18 12.81 -37.93
CA LEU A 534 -14.91 12.85 -36.67
C LEU A 534 -14.64 14.16 -35.93
N THR A 535 -15.65 14.66 -35.20
CA THR A 535 -15.50 15.82 -34.31
C THR A 535 -14.69 15.44 -33.06
N LEU A 536 -14.11 16.43 -32.37
CA LEU A 536 -13.37 16.21 -31.13
C LEU A 536 -14.24 15.52 -30.07
N GLU A 537 -15.52 15.89 -29.96
CA GLU A 537 -16.47 15.30 -29.01
C GLU A 537 -16.74 13.82 -29.33
N GLN A 538 -16.83 13.48 -30.62
CA GLN A 538 -17.03 12.09 -31.04
C GLN A 538 -15.81 11.23 -30.72
N ILE A 539 -14.60 11.74 -30.98
CA ILE A 539 -13.35 11.07 -30.63
C ILE A 539 -13.25 10.92 -29.11
N ASN A 540 -13.55 11.96 -28.35
CA ASN A 540 -13.54 11.91 -26.89
C ASN A 540 -14.54 10.90 -26.33
N LYS A 541 -15.76 10.84 -26.88
CA LYS A 541 -16.75 9.82 -26.50
C LYS A 541 -16.27 8.40 -26.78
N ASN A 542 -15.52 8.19 -27.87
CA ASN A 542 -14.94 6.87 -28.18
C ASN A 542 -13.80 6.53 -27.22
N LEU A 543 -12.96 7.51 -26.88
CA LEU A 543 -11.91 7.39 -25.86
C LEU A 543 -12.52 7.04 -24.49
N ASP A 544 -13.56 7.75 -24.05
CA ASP A 544 -14.24 7.50 -22.77
C ASP A 544 -14.84 6.09 -22.71
N LYS A 545 -15.47 5.62 -23.81
CA LYS A 545 -15.96 4.25 -23.92
C LYS A 545 -14.84 3.22 -23.82
N PHE A 546 -13.69 3.48 -24.45
CA PHE A 546 -12.52 2.62 -24.35
C PHE A 546 -11.96 2.59 -22.92
N LYS A 547 -11.83 3.76 -22.28
CA LYS A 547 -11.41 3.89 -20.88
C LYS A 547 -12.33 3.12 -19.92
N THR A 548 -13.65 3.30 -20.05
CA THR A 548 -14.65 2.57 -19.26
C THR A 548 -14.50 1.04 -19.43
N ARG A 549 -14.12 0.60 -20.63
CA ARG A 549 -13.94 -0.83 -20.92
C ARG A 549 -12.68 -1.41 -20.29
N ILE A 550 -11.55 -0.69 -20.29
CA ILE A 550 -10.34 -1.15 -19.59
C ILE A 550 -10.59 -1.28 -18.09
N GLU A 551 -11.42 -0.40 -17.51
CA GLU A 551 -11.80 -0.43 -16.09
C GLU A 551 -12.82 -1.54 -15.76
N SER A 552 -13.40 -2.20 -16.76
CA SER A 552 -14.40 -3.25 -16.54
C SER A 552 -13.79 -4.53 -15.99
N LYS A 553 -14.56 -5.27 -15.17
CA LYS A 553 -14.16 -6.58 -14.63
C LYS A 553 -13.70 -7.58 -15.70
N ARG A 554 -14.20 -7.44 -16.94
CA ARG A 554 -13.86 -8.30 -18.08
C ARG A 554 -12.38 -8.21 -18.48
N TYR A 555 -11.75 -7.04 -18.31
CA TYR A 555 -10.36 -6.77 -18.71
C TYR A 555 -9.43 -6.54 -17.53
N TYR A 556 -9.92 -6.77 -16.31
CA TYR A 556 -9.18 -6.54 -15.08
C TYR A 556 -7.81 -7.23 -15.03
N PHE A 557 -7.65 -8.39 -15.69
CA PHE A 557 -6.36 -9.09 -15.80
C PHE A 557 -5.25 -8.28 -16.50
N LEU A 558 -5.61 -7.27 -17.30
CA LEU A 558 -4.66 -6.34 -17.92
C LEU A 558 -4.16 -5.27 -16.95
N ASN A 559 -4.84 -5.04 -15.82
CA ASN A 559 -4.44 -4.01 -14.85
C ASN A 559 -3.09 -4.31 -14.19
N GLU A 560 -2.60 -5.55 -14.27
CA GLU A 560 -1.27 -5.90 -13.77
C GLU A 560 -0.18 -5.30 -14.65
N ILE A 561 -0.25 -5.50 -15.98
CA ILE A 561 0.73 -4.93 -16.91
C ILE A 561 0.51 -3.43 -17.15
N LEU A 562 -0.76 -2.99 -17.16
CA LEU A 562 -1.13 -1.61 -17.47
C LEU A 562 -1.15 -0.70 -16.24
N GLY A 563 -1.27 -1.26 -15.03
CA GLY A 563 -1.50 -0.51 -13.79
C GLY A 563 -0.53 0.64 -13.55
N PRO A 564 0.80 0.40 -13.58
CA PRO A 564 1.81 1.46 -13.44
C PRO A 564 1.63 2.58 -14.47
N THR A 565 1.51 2.24 -15.76
CA THR A 565 1.38 3.19 -16.85
C THR A 565 0.10 4.00 -16.73
N LEU A 566 -1.05 3.35 -16.53
CA LEU A 566 -2.34 4.02 -16.34
C LEU A 566 -2.27 4.99 -15.17
N TYR A 567 -1.71 4.56 -14.03
CA TYR A 567 -1.60 5.39 -12.84
C TYR A 567 -0.78 6.66 -13.08
N HIS A 568 0.43 6.52 -13.64
CA HIS A 568 1.33 7.66 -13.82
C HIS A 568 0.83 8.60 -14.91
N GLU A 569 0.38 8.08 -16.05
CA GLU A 569 -0.15 8.89 -17.15
C GLU A 569 -1.44 9.62 -16.75
N GLU A 570 -2.36 8.97 -16.04
CA GLU A 570 -3.56 9.66 -15.52
C GLU A 570 -3.22 10.75 -14.50
N SER A 571 -2.19 10.55 -13.69
CA SER A 571 -1.68 11.58 -12.77
C SER A 571 -1.07 12.78 -13.53
N LEU A 572 -0.42 12.54 -14.68
CA LEU A 572 0.04 13.61 -15.57
C LEU A 572 -1.12 14.42 -16.17
N LEU A 573 -2.26 13.77 -16.42
CA LEU A 573 -3.45 14.39 -17.00
C LEU A 573 -4.31 15.18 -15.99
N ALA A 574 -4.10 14.98 -14.68
CA ALA A 574 -4.90 15.62 -13.64
C ALA A 574 -4.94 17.16 -13.72
N PRO A 575 -3.81 17.89 -13.91
CA PRO A 575 -3.85 19.35 -14.07
C PRO A 575 -4.70 19.80 -15.27
N LEU A 576 -4.57 19.11 -16.41
CA LEU A 576 -5.36 19.37 -17.61
C LEU A 576 -6.85 19.13 -17.36
N TYR A 577 -7.20 18.05 -16.66
CA TYR A 577 -8.57 17.77 -16.23
C TYR A 577 -9.16 18.91 -15.39
N THR A 578 -8.38 19.45 -14.45
CA THR A 578 -8.82 20.50 -13.53
C THR A 578 -8.79 21.91 -14.11
N GLN A 579 -8.19 22.11 -15.29
CA GLN A 579 -8.05 23.43 -15.92
C GLN A 579 -9.40 24.15 -16.06
N LYS A 580 -9.40 25.44 -15.69
CA LYS A 580 -10.53 26.37 -15.83
C LYS A 580 -10.98 26.48 -17.29
N ILE A 581 -12.28 26.65 -17.47
CA ILE A 581 -12.91 26.90 -18.77
C ILE A 581 -13.89 28.04 -18.58
N SER A 582 -13.66 29.14 -19.30
CA SER A 582 -14.42 30.39 -19.19
C SER A 582 -15.25 30.67 -20.44
N ASN A 583 -14.91 30.05 -21.58
CA ASN A 583 -15.60 30.21 -22.86
C ASN A 583 -15.47 28.94 -23.73
N GLU A 584 -16.17 28.92 -24.87
CA GLU A 584 -16.19 27.76 -25.77
C GLU A 584 -14.84 27.53 -26.48
N SER A 585 -14.07 28.58 -26.78
CA SER A 585 -12.73 28.44 -27.38
C SER A 585 -11.77 27.70 -26.44
N GLU A 586 -11.74 28.07 -25.16
CA GLU A 586 -10.98 27.37 -24.12
C GLU A 586 -11.42 25.92 -23.96
N LYS A 587 -12.73 25.65 -24.09
CA LYS A 587 -13.27 24.28 -24.05
C LYS A 587 -12.75 23.44 -25.21
N GLN A 588 -12.77 23.97 -26.43
CA GLN A 588 -12.27 23.27 -27.62
C GLN A 588 -10.75 23.06 -27.55
N ASN A 589 -9.98 24.07 -27.12
CA ASN A 589 -8.54 23.95 -26.93
C ASN A 589 -8.18 22.89 -25.89
N LYS A 590 -8.89 22.87 -24.76
CA LYS A 590 -8.71 21.87 -23.72
C LYS A 590 -9.09 20.47 -24.22
N LEU A 591 -10.17 20.33 -24.97
CA LEU A 591 -10.59 19.05 -25.53
C LEU A 591 -9.55 18.50 -26.51
N PHE A 592 -9.00 19.36 -27.37
CA PHE A 592 -7.90 19.00 -28.26
C PHE A 592 -6.67 18.55 -27.48
N ALA A 593 -6.23 19.33 -26.48
CA ALA A 593 -5.11 18.98 -25.62
C ALA A 593 -5.34 17.67 -24.86
N TRP A 594 -6.57 17.43 -24.40
CA TRP A 594 -6.97 16.21 -23.71
C TRP A 594 -6.83 14.99 -24.62
N LEU A 595 -7.35 15.07 -25.84
CA LEU A 595 -7.23 14.00 -26.83
C LEU A 595 -5.76 13.75 -27.22
N TYR A 596 -5.01 14.82 -27.45
CA TYR A 596 -3.59 14.74 -27.80
C TYR A 596 -2.78 14.05 -26.68
N ALA A 597 -3.00 14.43 -25.43
CA ALA A 597 -2.32 13.84 -24.29
C ALA A 597 -2.65 12.34 -24.11
N HIS A 598 -3.82 11.88 -24.56
CA HIS A 598 -4.18 10.45 -24.53
C HIS A 598 -3.57 9.64 -25.68
N GLU A 599 -3.00 10.25 -26.72
CA GLU A 599 -2.38 9.51 -27.84
C GLU A 599 -1.29 8.56 -27.34
N SER A 600 -0.34 9.08 -26.56
CA SER A 600 0.78 8.31 -26.01
C SER A 600 0.32 7.22 -25.03
N LEU A 601 -0.71 7.51 -24.21
CA LEU A 601 -1.30 6.53 -23.31
C LEU A 601 -1.93 5.37 -24.07
N ILE A 602 -2.70 5.65 -25.13
CA ILE A 602 -3.35 4.61 -25.95
C ILE A 602 -2.31 3.76 -26.70
N GLU A 603 -1.22 4.37 -27.16
CA GLU A 603 -0.10 3.64 -27.75
C GLU A 603 0.55 2.68 -26.74
N SER A 604 0.88 3.17 -25.55
CA SER A 604 1.45 2.35 -24.48
C SER A 604 0.52 1.19 -24.07
N ILE A 605 -0.79 1.45 -23.97
CA ILE A 605 -1.79 0.41 -23.69
C ILE A 605 -1.77 -0.67 -24.77
N TYR A 606 -1.69 -0.30 -26.05
CA TYR A 606 -1.64 -1.25 -27.17
C TYR A 606 -0.39 -2.13 -27.09
N ASP A 607 0.78 -1.51 -26.94
CA ASP A 607 2.06 -2.21 -26.99
C ASP A 607 2.25 -3.16 -25.80
N LEU A 608 1.96 -2.70 -24.58
CA LEU A 608 2.05 -3.52 -23.36
C LEU A 608 1.07 -4.71 -23.39
N THR A 609 -0.17 -4.46 -23.83
CA THR A 609 -1.18 -5.51 -23.93
C THR A 609 -0.80 -6.56 -24.98
N ASN A 610 -0.22 -6.12 -26.11
CA ASN A 610 0.25 -7.02 -27.17
C ASN A 610 1.47 -7.84 -26.72
N ALA A 611 2.40 -7.22 -25.99
CA ALA A 611 3.55 -7.89 -25.39
C ALA A 611 3.11 -8.99 -24.41
N GLN A 612 2.15 -8.68 -23.53
CA GLN A 612 1.60 -9.68 -22.59
C GLN A 612 1.02 -10.87 -23.34
N ASN A 613 0.19 -10.62 -24.35
CA ASN A 613 -0.43 -11.69 -25.12
C ASN A 613 0.60 -12.58 -25.84
N THR A 614 1.71 -12.00 -26.29
CA THR A 614 2.80 -12.72 -26.96
C THR A 614 3.55 -13.61 -25.99
N ILE A 615 3.87 -13.09 -24.80
CA ILE A 615 4.58 -13.85 -23.76
C ILE A 615 3.71 -14.99 -23.22
N LEU A 616 2.41 -14.77 -23.02
CA LEU A 616 1.48 -15.81 -22.56
C LEU A 616 1.43 -17.04 -23.48
N LYS A 617 1.60 -16.86 -24.80
CA LYS A 617 1.68 -17.99 -25.75
C LYS A 617 2.83 -18.95 -25.44
N LYS A 618 3.94 -18.43 -24.91
CA LYS A 618 5.12 -19.22 -24.54
C LYS A 618 5.04 -19.69 -23.08
N ALA A 619 4.58 -18.82 -22.19
CA ALA A 619 4.54 -19.07 -20.76
C ALA A 619 3.57 -20.20 -20.38
N ILE A 620 2.49 -20.40 -21.14
CA ILE A 620 1.47 -21.43 -20.86
C ILE A 620 1.92 -22.86 -21.20
N ILE A 621 3.00 -23.04 -21.98
CA ILE A 621 3.44 -24.35 -22.49
C ILE A 621 3.66 -25.38 -21.36
N PRO A 622 4.36 -25.09 -20.24
CA PRO A 622 4.52 -26.08 -19.17
C PRO A 622 3.21 -26.56 -18.55
N LEU A 623 2.18 -25.72 -18.52
CA LEU A 623 0.85 -26.12 -18.07
C LEU A 623 0.13 -26.98 -19.11
N GLN A 624 0.30 -26.66 -20.39
CA GLN A 624 -0.22 -27.47 -21.48
C GLN A 624 0.41 -28.87 -21.48
N ASP A 625 1.74 -28.97 -21.43
CA ASP A 625 2.47 -30.24 -21.41
C ASP A 625 2.03 -31.13 -20.23
N GLU A 626 1.78 -30.53 -19.06
CA GLU A 626 1.33 -31.27 -17.88
C GLU A 626 -0.12 -31.79 -18.04
N LEU A 627 -0.98 -31.06 -18.74
CA LEU A 627 -2.35 -31.49 -19.03
C LEU A 627 -2.38 -32.61 -20.09
N GLU A 628 -1.55 -32.51 -21.13
CA GLU A 628 -1.39 -33.53 -22.17
C GLU A 628 -0.85 -34.84 -21.56
N LYS A 629 0.19 -34.78 -20.72
CA LYS A 629 0.70 -35.94 -19.95
C LYS A 629 -0.36 -36.62 -19.07
N ARG A 630 -1.41 -35.88 -18.70
CA ARG A 630 -2.52 -36.35 -17.87
C ARG A 630 -3.77 -36.73 -18.68
N ASN A 631 -3.74 -36.62 -20.01
CA ASN A 631 -4.87 -36.83 -20.92
C ASN A 631 -6.09 -35.96 -20.56
N LEU A 632 -5.87 -34.68 -20.24
CA LEU A 632 -6.93 -33.74 -19.85
C LEU A 632 -7.31 -32.74 -20.95
N ILE A 633 -6.49 -32.62 -22.00
CA ILE A 633 -6.72 -31.80 -23.21
C ILE A 633 -6.26 -32.54 -24.46
#